data_AF-A0A9D5MAJ2-F1
#
_entry.id   AF-A0A9D5MAJ2-F1
#
_cell.length_a   1.000
_cell.length_b   1.000
_cell.length_c   1.000
_cell.angle_alpha   90.00
_cell.angle_beta   90.00
_cell.angle_gamma   90.00
#
_symmetry.space_group_name_H-M   'P 1'
#
loop_
_entity.id
_entity.type
_entity.pdbx_description
1 polymer ?
#
loop_
_entity_poly.entity_id
_entity_poly.type
_entity_poly.pdbx_seq_one_letter_code
_entity_poly.pdbx_strand_id
1 'polypeptide(L)'
;MKADKANGKGFSIVACSEGAKSLDGKQVVAKVIEDSADSIRLGGVGAVVADQLERLTGSEARATTLGHIQRGGTPTAHDRVLSSRYGYAAVELCMQGKFGRMVALQGDEIVDVSLEDVIGQKTKNVDPNGELVTLAKAMGVCFGD
;
A
#
# COMPACT_ATOMS: atom_id res chain seq x y z
N MET A 1 -4.53 20.03 6.63
CA MET A 1 -4.12 21.39 6.16
C MET A 1 -4.86 22.52 6.87
N LYS A 2 -6.14 22.82 6.61
CA LYS A 2 -6.84 23.94 7.29
C LYS A 2 -6.90 23.77 8.82
N ALA A 3 -7.26 22.56 9.28
CA ALA A 3 -7.27 22.22 10.71
C ALA A 3 -5.86 22.29 11.31
N ASP A 4 -4.84 21.78 10.61
CA ASP A 4 -3.44 21.87 11.07
C ASP A 4 -3.00 23.33 11.25
N LYS A 5 -3.32 24.21 10.29
CA LYS A 5 -3.05 25.65 10.37
C LYS A 5 -3.80 26.30 11.53
N ALA A 6 -5.07 25.96 11.74
CA ALA A 6 -5.86 26.46 12.87
C ALA A 6 -5.28 26.01 14.23
N ASN A 7 -4.70 24.81 14.28
CA ASN A 7 -4.03 24.26 15.45
C ASN A 7 -2.56 24.72 15.58
N GLY A 8 -2.13 25.71 14.80
CA GLY A 8 -0.79 26.29 14.88
C GLY A 8 0.33 25.41 14.32
N LYS A 9 0.03 24.33 13.58
CA LYS A 9 1.07 23.54 12.92
C LYS A 9 1.63 24.27 11.71
N GLY A 10 2.95 24.24 11.55
CA GLY A 10 3.65 24.87 10.43
C GLY A 10 3.64 24.07 9.12
N PHE A 11 3.18 22.82 9.13
CA PHE A 11 3.14 21.95 7.95
C PHE A 11 2.04 20.87 8.06
N SER A 12 1.73 20.26 6.92
CA SER A 12 0.93 19.04 6.81
C SER A 12 1.67 18.03 5.94
N ILE A 13 1.52 16.73 6.25
CA ILE A 13 2.02 15.64 5.41
C ILE A 13 0.82 14.94 4.78
N VAL A 14 0.93 14.65 3.48
CA VAL A 14 -0.07 13.89 2.73
C VAL A 14 0.63 12.68 2.12
N ALA A 15 0.16 11.49 2.46
CA ALA A 15 0.58 10.23 1.84
C ALA A 15 -0.48 9.80 0.83
N CYS A 16 -0.07 9.46 -0.39
CA CYS A 16 -0.98 9.05 -1.45
C CYS A 16 -0.47 7.76 -2.11
N SER A 17 -1.35 6.78 -2.26
CA SER A 17 -1.04 5.53 -2.98
C SER A 17 -0.97 5.80 -4.48
N GLU A 18 -0.01 5.20 -5.19
CA GLU A 18 0.09 5.27 -6.66
C GLU A 18 -1.18 4.79 -7.37
N GLY A 19 -1.93 3.89 -6.71
CA GLY A 19 -3.21 3.36 -7.19
C GLY A 19 -4.42 4.25 -6.94
N ALA A 20 -4.27 5.40 -6.29
CA ALA A 20 -5.37 6.30 -5.96
C ALA A 20 -6.11 6.78 -7.22
N LYS A 21 -7.42 6.95 -7.07
CA LYS A 21 -8.34 7.35 -8.14
C LYS A 21 -8.92 8.72 -7.83
N SER A 22 -9.12 9.53 -8.86
CA SER A 22 -9.96 10.72 -8.77
C SER A 22 -11.43 10.33 -8.55
N LEU A 23 -12.27 11.32 -8.22
CA LEU A 23 -13.70 11.10 -7.96
C LEU A 23 -14.46 10.54 -9.18
N ASP A 24 -13.96 10.77 -10.40
CA ASP A 24 -14.48 10.18 -11.65
C ASP A 24 -13.90 8.77 -11.93
N GLY A 25 -13.16 8.19 -10.97
CA GLY A 25 -12.64 6.82 -11.03
C GLY A 25 -11.36 6.63 -11.82
N LYS A 26 -10.77 7.69 -12.39
CA LYS A 26 -9.57 7.62 -13.21
C LYS A 26 -8.30 7.54 -12.36
N GLN A 27 -7.32 6.79 -12.84
CA GLN A 27 -5.97 6.73 -12.26
C GLN A 27 -5.02 7.62 -13.06
N VAL A 28 -3.96 8.09 -12.40
CA VAL A 28 -2.90 8.85 -13.07
C VAL A 28 -1.94 7.86 -13.73
N VAL A 29 -1.99 7.80 -15.06
CA VAL A 29 -1.12 6.94 -15.86
C VAL A 29 0.13 7.71 -16.24
N ALA A 30 1.30 7.19 -15.84
CA ALA A 30 2.59 7.75 -16.20
C ALA A 30 3.08 7.25 -17.57
N LYS A 31 2.82 5.98 -17.89
CA LYS A 31 3.24 5.37 -19.17
C LYS A 31 2.37 4.18 -19.53
N VAL A 32 2.11 3.98 -20.83
CA VAL A 32 1.55 2.76 -21.40
C VAL A 32 2.68 1.95 -22.05
N ILE A 33 2.72 0.65 -21.80
CA ILE A 33 3.70 -0.29 -22.37
C ILE A 33 2.93 -1.44 -22.99
N GLU A 34 2.80 -1.41 -24.31
CA GLU A 34 1.93 -2.33 -25.05
C GLU A 34 2.37 -3.81 -24.92
N ASP A 35 3.67 -4.07 -24.78
CA ASP A 35 4.23 -5.44 -24.73
C ASP A 35 4.42 -6.00 -23.31
N SER A 36 3.78 -5.42 -22.28
CA SER A 36 3.88 -5.90 -20.89
C SER A 36 2.60 -6.59 -20.43
N ALA A 37 2.77 -7.64 -19.60
CA ALA A 37 1.64 -8.26 -18.89
C ALA A 37 0.88 -7.26 -18.00
N ASP A 38 1.55 -6.19 -17.58
CA ASP A 38 0.93 -5.02 -16.94
C ASP A 38 1.18 -3.78 -17.81
N SER A 39 0.22 -3.49 -18.69
CA SER A 39 0.38 -2.50 -19.77
C SER A 39 0.34 -1.05 -19.27
N ILE A 40 -0.05 -0.82 -18.01
CA ILE A 40 -0.23 0.51 -17.44
C ILE A 40 0.77 0.71 -16.30
N ARG A 41 1.64 1.70 -16.43
CA ARG A 41 2.45 2.19 -15.31
C ARG A 41 1.78 3.40 -14.69
N LEU A 42 1.33 3.24 -13.45
CA LEU A 42 0.83 4.33 -12.63
C LEU A 42 1.97 5.21 -12.15
N GLY A 43 1.68 6.50 -11.93
CA GLY A 43 2.66 7.43 -11.39
C GLY A 43 2.23 8.89 -11.51
N GLY A 44 2.87 9.76 -10.74
CA GLY A 44 2.62 11.20 -10.80
C GLY A 44 1.42 11.70 -9.99
N VAL A 45 0.65 10.80 -9.34
CA VAL A 45 -0.50 11.21 -8.50
C VAL A 45 -0.11 12.20 -7.39
N GLY A 46 1.08 12.07 -6.81
CA GLY A 46 1.58 13.02 -5.82
C GLY A 46 1.70 14.44 -6.37
N ALA A 47 2.13 14.61 -7.62
CA ALA A 47 2.22 15.93 -8.26
C ALA A 47 0.83 16.51 -8.54
N VAL A 48 -0.13 15.67 -8.97
CA VAL A 48 -1.53 16.08 -9.17
C VAL A 48 -2.15 16.56 -7.86
N VAL A 49 -1.99 15.79 -6.78
CA VAL A 49 -2.51 16.15 -5.45
C VAL A 49 -1.85 17.43 -4.94
N ALA A 50 -0.54 17.60 -5.12
CA ALA A 50 0.16 18.83 -4.72
C ALA A 50 -0.41 20.06 -5.44
N ASP A 51 -0.47 20.06 -6.79
CA ASP A 51 -1.04 21.19 -7.56
C ASP A 51 -2.48 21.52 -7.16
N GLN A 52 -3.31 20.49 -6.91
CA GLN A 52 -4.68 20.70 -6.43
C GLN A 52 -4.70 21.35 -5.04
N LEU A 53 -3.86 20.90 -4.12
CA LEU A 53 -3.79 21.48 -2.77
C LEU A 53 -3.26 22.92 -2.79
N GLU A 54 -2.28 23.24 -3.63
CA GLU A 54 -1.79 24.61 -3.78
C GLU A 54 -2.92 25.54 -4.26
N ARG A 55 -3.67 25.14 -5.28
CA ARG A 55 -4.81 25.92 -5.81
C ARG A 55 -5.91 26.11 -4.77
N LEU A 56 -6.21 25.06 -3.98
CA LEU A 56 -7.29 25.10 -2.99
C LEU A 56 -6.93 25.85 -1.71
N THR A 57 -5.64 25.91 -1.36
CA THR A 57 -5.20 26.42 -0.05
C THR A 57 -4.31 27.65 -0.12
N GLY A 58 -3.74 27.96 -1.29
CA GLY A 58 -2.72 28.99 -1.48
C GLY A 58 -1.42 28.71 -0.75
N SER A 59 -1.21 27.49 -0.26
CA SER A 59 0.00 27.07 0.45
C SER A 59 0.88 26.25 -0.48
N GLU A 60 2.20 26.49 -0.45
CA GLU A 60 3.18 25.71 -1.22
C GLU A 60 3.09 24.22 -0.84
N ALA A 61 3.07 23.33 -1.83
CA ALA A 61 3.03 21.90 -1.67
C ALA A 61 4.15 21.24 -2.49
N ARG A 62 4.91 20.35 -1.84
CA ARG A 62 6.00 19.60 -2.50
C ARG A 62 5.62 18.13 -2.58
N ALA A 63 5.69 17.58 -3.78
CA ALA A 63 5.48 16.16 -4.03
C ALA A 63 6.82 15.42 -4.13
N THR A 64 6.93 14.25 -3.49
CA THR A 64 8.07 13.35 -3.65
C THR A 64 7.57 11.94 -3.90
N THR A 65 8.01 11.34 -5.00
CA THR A 65 7.69 9.96 -5.36
C THR A 65 8.87 9.07 -4.99
N LEU A 66 8.71 8.20 -4.00
CA LEU A 66 9.80 7.32 -3.54
C LEU A 66 10.17 6.24 -4.58
N GLY A 67 9.20 5.78 -5.37
CA GLY A 67 9.41 4.79 -6.44
C GLY A 67 10.11 3.51 -5.97
N HIS A 68 11.09 3.04 -6.75
CA HIS A 68 11.81 1.77 -6.54
C HIS A 68 12.58 1.69 -5.21
N ILE A 69 12.88 2.82 -4.57
CA ILE A 69 13.58 2.83 -3.27
C ILE A 69 12.78 2.05 -2.22
N GLN A 70 11.44 2.08 -2.29
CA GLN A 70 10.57 1.35 -1.36
C GLN A 70 10.72 -0.17 -1.45
N ARG A 71 11.22 -0.71 -2.58
CA ARG A 71 11.42 -2.14 -2.82
C ARG A 71 12.87 -2.57 -2.65
N GLY A 72 13.75 -1.65 -2.27
CA GLY A 72 15.17 -1.90 -2.02
C GLY A 72 15.53 -1.71 -0.54
N GLY A 73 16.80 -1.94 -0.22
CA GLY A 73 17.32 -1.81 1.14
C GLY A 73 17.47 -3.15 1.86
N THR A 74 18.13 -3.11 3.02
CA THR A 74 18.36 -4.30 3.83
C THR A 74 17.07 -4.65 4.61
N PRO A 75 16.56 -5.89 4.53
CA PRO A 75 15.37 -6.30 5.28
C PRO A 75 15.55 -6.11 6.79
N THR A 76 14.46 -5.74 7.46
CA THR A 76 14.43 -5.56 8.91
C THR A 76 14.62 -6.90 9.63
N ALA A 77 14.89 -6.87 10.95
CA ALA A 77 14.98 -8.10 11.73
C ALA A 77 13.68 -8.92 11.65
N HIS A 78 12.53 -8.25 11.71
CA HIS A 78 11.22 -8.88 11.56
C HIS A 78 11.09 -9.55 10.19
N ASP A 79 11.42 -8.83 9.10
CA ASP A 79 11.31 -9.38 7.75
C ASP A 79 12.19 -10.61 7.58
N ARG A 80 13.41 -10.61 8.12
CA ARG A 80 14.31 -11.77 8.06
C ARG A 80 13.72 -12.98 8.77
N VAL A 81 13.22 -12.80 9.99
CA VAL A 81 12.59 -13.89 10.75
C VAL A 81 11.36 -14.42 10.01
N LEU A 82 10.48 -13.54 9.54
CA LEU A 82 9.28 -13.93 8.78
C LEU A 82 9.64 -14.67 7.48
N SER A 83 10.63 -14.18 6.75
CA SER A 83 11.14 -14.82 5.53
C SER A 83 11.65 -16.24 5.80
N SER A 84 12.42 -16.42 6.88
CA SER A 84 12.92 -17.73 7.29
C SER A 84 11.79 -18.67 7.70
N ARG A 85 10.78 -18.17 8.42
CA ARG A 85 9.57 -18.93 8.78
C ARG A 85 8.83 -19.42 7.53
N TYR A 86 8.63 -18.54 6.54
CA TYR A 86 8.01 -18.92 5.26
C TYR A 86 8.83 -19.96 4.49
N GLY A 87 10.14 -19.75 4.36
CA GLY A 87 11.02 -20.67 3.65
C GLY A 87 11.04 -22.06 4.29
N TYR A 88 11.15 -22.12 5.62
CA TYR A 88 11.10 -23.38 6.37
C TYR A 88 9.79 -24.13 6.14
N ALA A 89 8.65 -23.47 6.34
CA ALA A 89 7.34 -24.11 6.15
C ALA A 89 7.10 -24.57 4.71
N ALA A 90 7.57 -23.82 3.71
CA ALA A 90 7.46 -24.22 2.32
C ALA A 90 8.25 -25.51 2.01
N VAL A 91 9.46 -25.64 2.57
CA VAL A 91 10.28 -26.86 2.44
C VAL A 91 9.61 -28.05 3.14
N GLU A 92 9.06 -27.85 4.35
CA GLU A 92 8.30 -28.89 5.05
C GLU A 92 7.12 -29.41 4.23
N LEU A 93 6.34 -28.52 3.60
CA LEU A 93 5.24 -28.92 2.72
C LEU A 93 5.73 -29.77 1.53
N CYS A 94 6.84 -29.37 0.90
CA CYS A 94 7.45 -30.14 -0.18
C CYS A 94 7.92 -31.53 0.28
N MET A 95 8.54 -31.63 1.46
CA MET A 95 8.97 -32.92 2.04
C MET A 95 7.77 -33.83 2.36
N GLN A 96 6.63 -33.25 2.71
CA GLN A 96 5.37 -33.97 2.93
C GLN A 96 4.61 -34.27 1.62
N GLY A 97 5.13 -33.88 0.46
CA GLY A 97 4.47 -34.06 -0.84
C GLY A 97 3.23 -33.18 -1.05
N LYS A 98 3.04 -32.14 -0.24
CA LYS A 98 1.89 -31.24 -0.27
C LYS A 98 2.10 -30.08 -1.24
N PHE A 99 2.01 -30.37 -2.54
CA PHE A 99 2.12 -29.37 -3.61
C PHE A 99 0.81 -28.64 -3.87
N GLY A 100 0.88 -27.52 -4.62
CA GLY A 100 -0.31 -26.70 -4.95
C GLY A 100 -0.79 -25.81 -3.79
N ARG A 101 0.09 -25.52 -2.83
CA ARG A 101 -0.24 -24.78 -1.61
C ARG A 101 0.67 -23.58 -1.43
N MET A 102 0.16 -22.55 -0.75
CA MET A 102 0.88 -21.32 -0.42
C MET A 102 1.03 -21.21 1.09
N VAL A 103 2.22 -20.86 1.56
CA VAL A 103 2.44 -20.51 2.98
C VAL A 103 1.97 -19.07 3.21
N ALA A 104 1.22 -18.84 4.29
CA ALA A 104 0.71 -17.53 4.68
C ALA A 104 0.90 -17.30 6.19
N LEU A 105 0.88 -16.03 6.59
CA LEU A 105 0.83 -15.62 8.00
C LEU A 105 -0.60 -15.21 8.34
N GLN A 106 -1.19 -15.90 9.32
CA GLN A 106 -2.52 -15.57 9.85
C GLN A 106 -2.40 -15.24 11.34
N GLY A 107 -2.54 -13.95 11.68
CA GLY A 107 -2.14 -13.47 13.00
C GLY A 107 -0.62 -13.57 13.14
N ASP A 108 -0.16 -14.35 14.11
CA ASP A 108 1.26 -14.71 14.26
C ASP A 108 1.55 -16.16 13.87
N GLU A 109 0.59 -16.89 13.31
CA GLU A 109 0.75 -18.30 12.97
C GLU A 109 1.08 -18.49 11.49
N ILE A 110 2.04 -19.39 11.22
CA ILE A 110 2.35 -19.83 9.86
C ILE A 110 1.37 -20.94 9.49
N VAL A 111 0.60 -20.70 8.45
CA VAL A 111 -0.39 -21.63 7.93
C VAL A 111 -0.12 -21.91 6.45
N ASP A 112 -0.72 -22.96 5.93
CA ASP A 112 -0.71 -23.26 4.51
C ASP A 112 -2.14 -23.30 3.96
N VAL A 113 -2.34 -22.71 2.79
CA VAL A 113 -3.64 -22.61 2.11
C VAL A 113 -3.54 -23.18 0.70
N SER A 114 -4.62 -23.76 0.18
CA SER A 114 -4.64 -24.23 -1.20
C SER A 114 -4.53 -23.03 -2.15
N LEU A 115 -3.75 -23.16 -3.22
CA LEU A 115 -3.72 -22.11 -4.26
C LEU A 115 -5.10 -21.95 -4.94
N GLU A 116 -5.85 -23.04 -5.05
CA GLU A 116 -7.23 -23.03 -5.61
C GLU A 116 -8.18 -22.16 -4.78
N ASP A 117 -7.98 -22.11 -3.46
CA ASP A 117 -8.79 -21.30 -2.55
C ASP A 117 -8.40 -19.82 -2.58
N VAL A 118 -7.27 -19.46 -3.20
CA VAL A 118 -6.73 -18.09 -3.18
C VAL A 118 -6.83 -17.43 -4.55
N ILE A 119 -6.57 -18.17 -5.62
CA ILE A 119 -6.58 -17.63 -6.98
C ILE A 119 -7.99 -17.20 -7.36
N GLY A 120 -8.12 -15.97 -7.85
CA GLY A 120 -9.42 -15.40 -8.25
C GLY A 120 -10.30 -14.94 -7.09
N GLN A 121 -9.87 -15.14 -5.84
CA GLN A 121 -10.55 -14.55 -4.69
C GLN A 121 -10.34 -13.05 -4.60
N LYS A 122 -11.22 -12.40 -3.83
CA LYS A 122 -11.16 -10.98 -3.57
C LYS A 122 -9.84 -10.62 -2.89
N THR A 123 -9.18 -9.58 -3.40
CA THR A 123 -7.99 -8.99 -2.77
C THR A 123 -8.27 -8.59 -1.33
N LYS A 124 -7.28 -8.81 -0.45
CA LYS A 124 -7.33 -8.33 0.93
C LYS A 124 -7.22 -6.80 0.96
N ASN A 125 -8.37 -6.15 1.00
CA ASN A 125 -8.45 -4.68 1.11
C ASN A 125 -8.33 -4.24 2.57
N VAL A 126 -7.90 -2.99 2.76
CA VAL A 126 -8.03 -2.31 4.04
C VAL A 126 -9.51 -2.15 4.34
N ASP A 127 -9.94 -2.50 5.56
CA ASP A 127 -11.28 -2.21 6.04
C ASP A 127 -11.37 -0.73 6.48
N PRO A 128 -12.17 0.12 5.80
CA PRO A 128 -12.32 1.53 6.16
C PRO A 128 -12.96 1.75 7.54
N ASN A 129 -13.63 0.73 8.09
CA ASN A 129 -14.24 0.75 9.41
C ASN A 129 -13.45 -0.09 10.42
N GLY A 130 -12.29 -0.61 10.03
CA GLY A 130 -11.44 -1.43 10.88
C GLY A 130 -10.73 -0.61 11.96
N GLU A 131 -10.32 -1.29 13.02
CA GLU A 131 -9.71 -0.69 14.21
C GLU A 131 -8.58 0.31 13.88
N LEU A 132 -7.66 -0.04 12.98
CA LEU A 132 -6.53 0.83 12.62
C LEU A 132 -6.97 2.12 11.94
N VAL A 133 -8.02 2.09 11.12
CA VAL A 133 -8.54 3.30 10.46
C VAL A 133 -9.26 4.17 11.48
N THR A 134 -10.04 3.57 12.38
CA THR A 134 -10.68 4.28 13.50
C THR A 134 -9.65 4.92 14.42
N LEU A 135 -8.60 4.20 14.80
CA LEU A 135 -7.49 4.71 15.60
C LEU A 135 -6.79 5.88 14.90
N ALA A 136 -6.47 5.74 13.62
CA ALA A 136 -5.86 6.82 12.83
C ALA A 136 -6.74 8.08 12.83
N LYS A 137 -8.06 7.94 12.59
CA LYS A 137 -9.01 9.05 12.66
C LYS A 137 -9.05 9.69 14.05
N ALA A 138 -9.07 8.89 15.11
CA ALA A 138 -9.04 9.38 16.50
C ALA A 138 -7.74 10.14 16.83
N MET A 139 -6.62 9.78 16.20
CA MET A 139 -5.34 10.50 16.29
C MET A 139 -5.29 11.76 15.41
N GLY A 140 -6.35 12.09 14.68
CA GLY A 140 -6.45 13.27 13.83
C GLY A 140 -5.96 13.07 12.40
N VAL A 141 -5.77 11.83 11.95
CA VAL A 141 -5.51 11.53 10.53
C VAL A 141 -6.82 11.66 9.74
N CYS A 142 -6.76 12.39 8.63
CA CYS A 142 -7.86 12.51 7.67
C CYS A 142 -7.54 11.65 6.44
N PHE A 143 -8.54 10.92 5.93
CA PHE A 143 -8.38 10.07 4.74
C PHE A 143 -8.89 10.75 3.45
N GLY A 144 -9.30 12.02 3.53
CA GLY A 144 -9.86 12.77 2.40
C GLY A 144 -11.32 12.39 2.08
N ASP A 145 -11.99 11.73 3.03
CA ASP A 145 -13.42 11.41 3.05
C ASP A 145 -14.29 12.52 3.65
#